data_AF-A0A533HW92-F1
#
_entry.id   AF-A0A533HW92-F1
#
_cell.length_a   1.000
_cell.length_b   1.000
_cell.length_c   1.000
_cell.angle_alpha   90.00
_cell.angle_beta   90.00
_cell.angle_gamma   90.00
#
_symmetry.space_group_name_H-M   'P 1'
#
loop_
_entity.id
_entity.type
_entity.pdbx_description
1 polymer ?
#
loop_
_entity_poly.entity_id
_entity_poly.type
_entity_poly.pdbx_seq_one_letter_code
_entity_poly.pdbx_strand_id
1 'polypeptide(L)'
;MTKFYAVRKGKKTGIFSTWDECKEQVTGYKGAIYKSFKTIEEAEEFVKGNEEKIENVETVDGVYAYIDGSFDRVQGIYGSGVVIVDGDKKYEFKHAGNREDYAQLHNVAGELEAAKYVMWYAVDRKIKEITLFYDYQGIESWATGDWQANLPYTQDYVKFYNKVKSVVKVNFVKVKAHTGVELNEVVDKLAKDAIAEFKKEK
;
A
#
# COMPACT_ATOMS: atom_id res chain seq x y z
N MET A 1 -10.67 -11.25 -30.05
CA MET A 1 -11.24 -11.07 -28.69
C MET A 1 -11.39 -9.59 -28.45
N THR A 2 -12.60 -9.11 -28.24
CA THR A 2 -12.87 -7.74 -27.82
C THR A 2 -12.33 -7.54 -26.41
N LYS A 3 -11.57 -6.47 -26.17
CA LYS A 3 -11.05 -6.10 -24.83
C LYS A 3 -11.84 -4.89 -24.34
N PHE A 4 -12.04 -4.81 -23.03
CA PHE A 4 -12.57 -3.63 -22.37
C PHE A 4 -11.42 -2.87 -21.72
N TYR A 5 -11.34 -1.56 -21.95
CA TYR A 5 -10.28 -0.72 -21.40
C TYR A 5 -10.85 0.15 -20.30
N ALA A 6 -10.49 -0.16 -19.06
CA ALA A 6 -10.98 0.57 -17.89
C ALA A 6 -9.97 1.63 -17.47
N VAL A 7 -10.44 2.86 -17.26
CA VAL A 7 -9.66 3.97 -16.70
C VAL A 7 -10.23 4.30 -15.33
N ARG A 8 -9.50 3.94 -14.27
CA ARG A 8 -9.81 4.29 -12.87
C ARG A 8 -9.33 5.70 -12.55
N LYS A 9 -8.21 6.13 -13.15
CA LYS A 9 -7.67 7.48 -13.01
C LYS A 9 -7.11 7.99 -14.34
N GLY A 10 -7.59 9.14 -14.80
CA GLY A 10 -7.19 9.75 -16.07
C GLY A 10 -7.95 11.06 -16.29
N LYS A 11 -7.90 11.60 -17.51
CA LYS A 11 -8.69 12.78 -17.92
C LYS A 11 -10.19 12.50 -17.81
N LYS A 12 -10.60 11.29 -18.20
CA LYS A 12 -11.97 10.77 -18.06
C LYS A 12 -11.90 9.33 -17.55
N THR A 13 -12.60 9.04 -16.47
CA THR A 13 -12.74 7.68 -15.92
C THR A 13 -13.91 6.95 -16.60
N GLY A 14 -13.88 5.62 -16.55
CA GLY A 14 -14.91 4.78 -17.18
C GLY A 14 -14.33 3.62 -17.99
N ILE A 15 -15.20 2.92 -18.72
CA ILE A 15 -14.85 1.78 -19.57
C ILE A 15 -14.97 2.21 -21.04
N PHE A 16 -13.95 1.87 -21.82
CA PHE A 16 -13.84 2.17 -23.24
C PHE A 16 -13.76 0.86 -24.04
N SER A 17 -14.34 0.87 -25.23
CA SER A 17 -14.37 -0.29 -26.14
C SER A 17 -13.08 -0.45 -26.95
N THR A 18 -12.27 0.61 -27.06
CA THR A 18 -11.06 0.62 -27.87
C THR A 18 -9.85 1.17 -27.11
N TRP A 19 -8.66 0.77 -27.56
CA TRP A 19 -7.42 1.29 -26.99
C TRP A 19 -7.25 2.78 -27.30
N ASP A 20 -7.63 3.24 -28.49
CA ASP A 20 -7.43 4.64 -28.88
C ASP A 20 -8.25 5.59 -27.99
N GLU A 21 -9.51 5.27 -27.71
CA GLU A 21 -10.36 6.00 -26.77
C GLU A 21 -9.74 6.05 -25.36
N CYS A 22 -9.29 4.89 -24.85
CA CYS A 22 -8.62 4.80 -23.55
C CYS A 22 -7.32 5.61 -23.52
N LYS A 23 -6.52 5.53 -24.59
CA LYS A 23 -5.21 6.17 -24.72
C LYS A 23 -5.35 7.69 -24.63
N GLU A 24 -6.37 8.27 -25.26
CA GLU A 24 -6.67 9.70 -25.17
C GLU A 24 -6.90 10.16 -23.72
N GLN A 25 -7.52 9.29 -22.90
CA GLN A 25 -7.84 9.61 -21.51
C GLN A 25 -6.64 9.53 -20.58
N VAL A 26 -5.62 8.72 -20.91
CA VAL A 26 -4.48 8.47 -20.01
C VAL A 26 -3.20 9.19 -20.44
N THR A 27 -3.07 9.47 -21.73
CA THR A 27 -1.87 10.11 -22.29
C THR A 27 -1.71 11.54 -21.76
N GLY A 28 -0.55 11.83 -21.18
CA GLY A 28 -0.24 13.13 -20.58
C GLY A 28 -0.84 13.35 -19.18
N TYR A 29 -1.57 12.38 -18.63
CA TYR A 29 -2.12 12.47 -17.28
C TYR A 29 -1.17 11.80 -16.27
N LYS A 30 -0.58 12.59 -15.37
CA LYS A 30 0.39 12.09 -14.37
C LYS A 30 -0.29 11.12 -13.40
N GLY A 31 0.19 9.89 -13.35
CA GLY A 31 -0.35 8.85 -12.46
C GLY A 31 -1.70 8.30 -12.91
N ALA A 32 -1.94 8.23 -14.23
CA ALA A 32 -3.10 7.54 -14.76
C ALA A 32 -3.10 6.05 -14.36
N ILE A 33 -4.28 5.52 -14.03
CA ILE A 33 -4.51 4.12 -13.65
C ILE A 33 -5.52 3.56 -14.64
N TYR A 34 -5.07 2.61 -15.46
CA TYR A 34 -5.88 1.98 -16.49
C TYR A 34 -5.43 0.55 -16.74
N LYS A 35 -6.37 -0.30 -17.17
CA LYS A 35 -6.11 -1.71 -17.44
C LYS A 35 -7.09 -2.26 -18.47
N SER A 36 -6.66 -3.27 -19.22
CA SER A 36 -7.54 -3.98 -20.16
C SER A 36 -8.06 -5.29 -19.56
N PHE A 37 -9.34 -5.56 -19.70
CA PHE A 37 -10.04 -6.75 -19.21
C PHE A 37 -10.68 -7.53 -20.35
N LYS A 38 -10.98 -8.81 -20.07
CA LYS A 38 -11.67 -9.70 -21.02
C LYS A 38 -13.19 -9.59 -20.89
N THR A 39 -13.67 -9.19 -19.72
CA THR A 39 -15.09 -9.07 -19.39
C THR A 39 -15.41 -7.63 -18.97
N ILE A 40 -16.66 -7.22 -19.15
CA ILE A 40 -17.11 -5.88 -18.74
C ILE A 40 -17.23 -5.81 -17.22
N GLU A 41 -17.58 -6.92 -16.57
CA GLU A 41 -17.74 -7.04 -15.13
C GLU A 41 -16.41 -6.77 -14.40
N GLU A 42 -15.30 -7.40 -14.84
CA GLU A 42 -13.96 -7.11 -14.29
C GLU A 42 -13.55 -5.64 -14.50
N ALA A 43 -13.94 -5.05 -15.64
CA ALA A 43 -13.67 -3.65 -15.94
C ALA A 43 -14.49 -2.71 -15.04
N GLU A 44 -15.76 -3.04 -14.75
CA GLU A 44 -16.61 -2.27 -13.84
C GLU A 44 -16.09 -2.32 -12.40
N GLU A 45 -15.68 -3.49 -11.92
CA GLU A 45 -15.05 -3.63 -10.59
C GLU A 45 -13.78 -2.78 -10.48
N PHE A 46 -12.94 -2.79 -11.52
CA PHE A 46 -11.74 -1.96 -11.58
C PHE A 46 -12.07 -0.46 -11.56
N VAL A 47 -13.05 0.01 -12.33
CA VAL A 47 -13.41 1.43 -12.35
C VAL A 47 -14.01 1.86 -11.02
N LYS A 48 -14.83 1.02 -10.38
CA LYS A 48 -15.43 1.34 -9.08
C LYS A 48 -14.36 1.66 -8.06
N GLY A 49 -13.33 0.81 -7.94
CA GLY A 49 -12.24 0.98 -6.99
C GLY A 49 -12.73 1.00 -5.53
N ASN A 50 -11.95 0.46 -4.61
CA ASN A 50 -12.21 0.70 -3.19
C ASN A 50 -11.66 2.09 -2.81
N GLU A 51 -12.21 3.17 -3.37
CA GLU A 51 -12.00 4.52 -2.82
C GLU A 51 -13.05 4.78 -1.74
N GLU A 52 -13.01 4.02 -0.64
CA GLU A 52 -13.51 4.58 0.60
C GLU A 52 -12.51 5.66 1.03
N LYS A 53 -12.79 6.90 0.61
CA LYS A 53 -12.19 8.06 1.25
C LYS A 53 -12.72 8.11 2.67
N ILE A 54 -12.03 7.43 3.58
CA ILE A 54 -12.27 7.58 5.00
C ILE A 54 -11.77 8.99 5.36
N GLU A 55 -12.66 9.97 5.26
CA GLU A 55 -12.38 11.36 5.65
C GLU A 55 -12.17 11.48 7.17
N ASN A 56 -12.68 10.52 7.96
CA ASN A 56 -12.50 10.43 9.41
C ASN A 56 -12.12 9.01 9.86
N VAL A 57 -10.84 8.83 10.18
CA VAL A 57 -10.22 7.56 10.64
C VAL A 57 -10.88 7.03 11.92
N GLU A 58 -11.47 7.89 12.74
CA GLU A 58 -12.17 7.54 13.98
C GLU A 58 -13.38 6.60 13.78
N THR A 59 -13.78 6.35 12.53
CA THR A 59 -14.95 5.52 12.18
C THR A 59 -14.59 4.16 11.57
N VAL A 60 -13.33 3.75 11.63
CA VAL A 60 -12.90 2.46 11.10
C VAL A 60 -13.29 1.35 12.08
N ASP A 61 -14.35 0.62 11.74
CA ASP A 61 -14.73 -0.57 12.48
C ASP A 61 -13.69 -1.69 12.30
N GLY A 62 -13.35 -2.36 13.40
CA GLY A 62 -12.42 -3.50 13.41
C GLY A 62 -10.95 -3.12 13.63
N VAL A 63 -10.05 -4.00 13.19
CA VAL A 63 -8.61 -3.82 13.38
C VAL A 63 -8.05 -2.98 12.25
N TYR A 64 -7.31 -1.92 12.57
CA TYR A 64 -6.64 -1.10 11.58
C TYR A 64 -5.20 -0.82 11.97
N ALA A 65 -4.39 -0.43 10.99
CA ALA A 65 -3.02 -0.09 11.24
C ALA A 65 -2.57 1.11 10.40
N TYR A 66 -1.74 1.94 11.02
CA TYR A 66 -0.93 2.93 10.33
C TYR A 66 0.44 2.34 10.05
N ILE A 67 0.98 2.64 8.88
CA ILE A 67 2.32 2.25 8.50
C ILE A 67 3.07 3.42 7.86
N ASP A 68 4.38 3.43 8.06
CA ASP A 68 5.28 4.35 7.36
C ASP A 68 6.69 3.72 7.23
N GLY A 69 7.48 4.27 6.33
CA GLY A 69 8.84 3.85 6.04
C GLY A 69 9.79 5.04 5.97
N SER A 70 11.01 4.83 6.48
CA SER A 70 12.09 5.82 6.42
C SER A 70 13.32 5.22 5.77
N PHE A 71 14.25 6.08 5.32
CA PHE A 71 15.47 5.62 4.68
C PHE A 71 16.66 6.55 4.93
N ASP A 72 17.76 5.97 5.39
CA ASP A 72 19.06 6.61 5.46
C ASP A 72 19.86 6.34 4.18
N ARG A 73 20.09 7.39 3.40
CA ARG A 73 20.81 7.30 2.12
C ARG A 73 22.32 7.09 2.28
N VAL A 74 22.89 7.47 3.42
CA VAL A 74 24.35 7.41 3.64
C VAL A 74 24.78 5.97 3.91
N GLN A 75 23.99 5.26 4.71
CA GLN A 75 24.30 3.90 5.16
C GLN A 75 23.42 2.83 4.50
N GLY A 76 22.45 3.24 3.67
CA GLY A 76 21.56 2.32 2.95
C GLY A 76 20.61 1.55 3.87
N ILE A 77 20.16 2.18 4.96
CA ILE A 77 19.31 1.54 5.98
C ILE A 77 17.87 1.99 5.75
N TYR A 78 16.94 1.05 5.61
CA TYR A 78 15.51 1.34 5.69
C TYR A 78 15.00 1.10 7.12
N GLY A 79 13.97 1.85 7.49
CA GLY A 79 13.22 1.65 8.72
C GLY A 79 11.74 1.56 8.40
N SER A 80 11.01 0.79 9.20
CA SER A 80 9.56 0.63 9.14
C SER A 80 8.95 0.95 10.50
N GLY A 81 7.83 1.66 10.48
CA GLY A 81 7.01 1.97 11.64
C GLY A 81 5.60 1.42 11.44
N VAL A 82 5.03 0.83 12.49
CA VAL A 82 3.69 0.25 12.48
C VAL A 82 2.99 0.61 13.79
N VAL A 83 1.75 1.08 13.68
CA VAL A 83 0.83 1.16 14.82
C VAL A 83 -0.42 0.37 14.48
N ILE A 84 -0.73 -0.68 15.26
CA ILE A 84 -1.96 -1.48 15.13
C ILE A 84 -2.93 -1.06 16.23
N VAL A 85 -4.18 -0.79 15.86
CA VAL A 85 -5.29 -0.51 16.77
C VAL A 85 -6.31 -1.65 16.69
N ASP A 86 -6.62 -2.23 17.83
CA ASP A 86 -7.55 -3.36 18.01
C ASP A 86 -8.45 -3.07 19.21
N GLY A 87 -9.62 -2.49 18.93
CA GLY A 87 -10.48 -1.89 19.96
C GLY A 87 -9.74 -0.77 20.71
N ASP A 88 -9.72 -0.85 22.04
CA ASP A 88 -9.04 0.14 22.88
C ASP A 88 -7.51 -0.06 22.97
N LYS A 89 -6.97 -1.12 22.34
CA LYS A 89 -5.55 -1.46 22.43
C LYS A 89 -4.78 -0.89 21.24
N LYS A 90 -3.63 -0.29 21.55
CA LYS A 90 -2.65 0.21 20.58
C LYS A 90 -1.35 -0.56 20.74
N TYR A 91 -0.80 -1.05 19.64
CA TYR A 91 0.47 -1.76 19.59
C TYR A 91 1.42 -1.07 18.62
N GLU A 92 2.61 -0.74 19.08
CA GLU A 92 3.63 -0.06 18.30
C GLU A 92 4.76 -1.04 17.95
N PHE A 93 5.13 -1.10 16.68
CA PHE A 93 6.24 -1.92 16.20
C PHE A 93 7.13 -1.10 15.29
N LYS A 94 8.40 -1.46 15.30
CA LYS A 94 9.40 -0.85 14.43
C LYS A 94 10.46 -1.86 14.05
N HIS A 95 10.99 -1.73 12.84
CA HIS A 95 12.04 -2.61 12.34
C HIS A 95 12.97 -1.83 11.40
N ALA A 96 14.21 -2.25 11.29
CA ALA A 96 15.17 -1.67 10.37
C ALA A 96 16.08 -2.74 9.77
N GLY A 97 16.56 -2.47 8.57
CA GLY A 97 17.46 -3.36 7.84
C GLY A 97 18.24 -2.62 6.76
N ASN A 98 19.25 -3.28 6.20
CA ASN A 98 20.17 -2.68 5.23
C ASN A 98 20.43 -3.60 4.03
N ARG A 99 19.42 -4.39 3.64
CA ARG A 99 19.52 -5.35 2.54
C ARG A 99 19.74 -4.61 1.21
N GLU A 100 20.82 -4.93 0.51
CA GLU A 100 21.22 -4.24 -0.73
C GLU A 100 20.20 -4.39 -1.86
N ASP A 101 19.53 -5.53 -1.93
CA ASP A 101 18.43 -5.80 -2.87
C ASP A 101 17.21 -4.90 -2.62
N TYR A 102 17.08 -4.31 -1.42
CA TYR A 102 15.97 -3.42 -1.04
C TYR A 102 16.36 -1.95 -1.13
N ALA A 103 17.66 -1.64 -1.22
CA ALA A 103 18.17 -0.27 -1.23
C ALA A 103 17.68 0.57 -2.42
N GLN A 104 17.33 -0.08 -3.54
CA GLN A 104 16.75 0.59 -4.73
C GLN A 104 15.36 1.19 -4.46
N LEU A 105 14.66 0.71 -3.43
CA LEU A 105 13.32 1.16 -3.06
C LEU A 105 13.33 2.24 -1.97
N HIS A 106 14.48 2.54 -1.38
CA HIS A 106 14.61 3.57 -0.35
C HIS A 106 13.57 3.41 0.77
N ASN A 107 12.75 4.43 1.04
CA ASN A 107 11.73 4.43 2.08
C ASN A 107 10.58 3.44 1.78
N VAL A 108 10.31 3.18 0.50
CA VAL A 108 9.28 2.23 0.06
C VAL A 108 9.58 0.82 0.55
N ALA A 109 10.86 0.45 0.74
CA ALA A 109 11.21 -0.83 1.34
C ALA A 109 10.66 -0.98 2.76
N GLY A 110 10.78 0.08 3.57
CA GLY A 110 10.27 0.14 4.93
C GLY A 110 8.75 0.04 4.98
N GLU A 111 8.04 0.80 4.14
CA GLU A 111 6.58 0.72 4.08
C GLU A 111 6.08 -0.66 3.63
N LEU A 112 6.76 -1.30 2.68
CA LEU A 112 6.41 -2.66 2.25
C LEU A 112 6.61 -3.70 3.36
N GLU A 113 7.69 -3.60 4.14
CA GLU A 113 7.88 -4.46 5.32
C GLU A 113 6.81 -4.18 6.38
N ALA A 114 6.47 -2.91 6.62
CA ALA A 114 5.41 -2.52 7.55
C ALA A 114 4.06 -3.15 7.14
N ALA A 115 3.69 -3.02 5.86
CA ALA A 115 2.47 -3.62 5.30
C ALA A 115 2.45 -5.15 5.45
N LYS A 116 3.57 -5.82 5.14
CA LYS A 116 3.71 -7.27 5.31
C LYS A 116 3.56 -7.69 6.77
N TYR A 117 4.11 -6.91 7.69
CA TYR A 117 4.01 -7.18 9.13
C TYR A 117 2.56 -7.11 9.61
N VAL A 118 1.80 -6.07 9.25
CA VAL A 118 0.39 -5.95 9.62
C VAL A 118 -0.45 -7.11 9.05
N MET A 119 -0.21 -7.46 7.79
CA MET A 119 -0.86 -8.59 7.14
C MET A 119 -0.52 -9.94 7.81
N TRP A 120 0.75 -10.15 8.18
CA TRP A 120 1.17 -11.32 8.95
C TRP A 120 0.49 -11.35 10.33
N TYR A 121 0.45 -10.23 11.04
CA TYR A 121 -0.21 -10.09 12.33
C TYR A 121 -1.69 -10.50 12.24
N ALA A 122 -2.39 -10.06 11.19
CA ALA A 122 -3.79 -10.43 10.96
C ALA A 122 -3.96 -11.95 10.78
N VAL A 123 -3.10 -12.59 9.99
CA VAL A 123 -3.11 -14.05 9.79
C VAL A 123 -2.83 -14.79 11.10
N ASP A 124 -1.78 -14.40 11.83
CA ASP A 124 -1.37 -15.02 13.09
C ASP A 124 -2.47 -14.94 14.16
N ARG A 125 -3.10 -13.77 14.29
CA ARG A 125 -4.20 -13.52 15.24
C ARG A 125 -5.57 -13.98 14.73
N LYS A 126 -5.64 -14.58 13.53
CA LYS A 126 -6.89 -15.04 12.88
C LYS A 126 -7.92 -13.93 12.67
N ILE A 127 -7.46 -12.69 12.51
CA ILE A 127 -8.29 -11.53 12.19
C ILE A 127 -8.78 -11.67 10.74
N LYS A 128 -10.08 -11.45 10.51
CA LYS A 128 -10.71 -11.66 9.20
C LYS A 128 -10.68 -10.44 8.29
N GLU A 129 -10.57 -9.26 8.85
CA GLU A 129 -10.57 -8.01 8.12
C GLU A 129 -9.65 -7.00 8.81
N ILE A 130 -8.82 -6.33 8.02
CA ILE A 130 -7.96 -5.24 8.49
C ILE A 130 -8.02 -4.05 7.52
N THR A 131 -7.81 -2.85 8.06
CA THR A 131 -7.65 -1.64 7.26
C THR A 131 -6.24 -1.08 7.42
N LEU A 132 -5.54 -0.89 6.31
CA LEU A 132 -4.15 -0.41 6.28
C LEU A 132 -4.10 1.04 5.78
N PHE A 133 -3.61 1.93 6.64
CA PHE A 133 -3.36 3.34 6.34
C PHE A 133 -1.90 3.56 5.97
N TYR A 134 -1.66 4.18 4.81
CA TYR A 134 -0.33 4.41 4.23
C TYR A 134 -0.31 5.68 3.38
N ASP A 135 0.88 6.22 3.07
CA ASP A 135 1.04 7.42 2.26
C ASP A 135 1.56 7.14 0.83
N TYR A 136 2.26 6.02 0.61
CA TYR A 136 2.73 5.62 -0.72
C TYR A 136 1.74 4.76 -1.51
N GLN A 137 1.33 5.27 -2.68
CA GLN A 137 0.37 4.60 -3.57
C GLN A 137 0.74 3.15 -3.94
N GLY A 138 2.04 2.82 -4.00
CA GLY A 138 2.48 1.51 -4.46
C GLY A 138 2.02 0.35 -3.58
N ILE A 139 1.77 0.59 -2.28
CA ILE A 139 1.32 -0.42 -1.32
C ILE A 139 0.02 -1.10 -1.79
N GLU A 140 -0.99 -0.30 -2.15
CA GLU A 140 -2.25 -0.78 -2.72
C GLU A 140 -2.06 -1.19 -4.18
N SER A 141 -1.48 -0.33 -5.02
CA SER A 141 -1.47 -0.54 -6.46
C SER A 141 -0.77 -1.83 -6.88
N TRP A 142 0.28 -2.26 -6.18
CA TRP A 142 0.89 -3.57 -6.44
C TRP A 142 0.01 -4.71 -5.95
N ALA A 143 -0.58 -4.60 -4.77
CA ALA A 143 -1.44 -5.62 -4.18
C ALA A 143 -2.69 -5.89 -5.04
N THR A 144 -3.34 -4.84 -5.54
CA THR A 144 -4.52 -4.91 -6.43
C THR A 144 -4.17 -5.23 -7.88
N GLY A 145 -2.88 -5.13 -8.25
CA GLY A 145 -2.42 -5.37 -9.61
C GLY A 145 -2.76 -4.24 -10.59
N ASP A 146 -2.92 -3.01 -10.08
CA ASP A 146 -2.95 -1.77 -10.87
C ASP A 146 -1.57 -1.42 -11.41
N TRP A 147 -0.53 -1.68 -10.62
CA TRP A 147 0.86 -1.48 -10.99
C TRP A 147 1.54 -2.83 -11.21
N GLN A 148 2.38 -2.90 -12.24
CA GLN A 148 3.21 -4.07 -12.49
C GLN A 148 4.40 -4.10 -11.52
N ALA A 149 4.57 -5.22 -10.82
CA ALA A 149 5.71 -5.47 -9.95
C ALA A 149 6.91 -6.00 -10.77
N ASN A 150 7.90 -5.13 -11.01
CA ASN A 150 9.07 -5.44 -11.86
C ASN A 150 10.33 -5.82 -11.07
N LEU A 151 10.37 -5.53 -9.76
CA LEU A 151 11.52 -5.84 -8.91
C LEU A 151 11.24 -7.14 -8.14
N PRO A 152 12.26 -7.98 -7.87
CA PRO A 152 12.08 -9.22 -7.09
C PRO A 152 11.34 -8.97 -5.78
N TYR A 153 11.69 -7.89 -5.08
CA TYR A 153 11.08 -7.55 -3.81
C TYR A 153 9.60 -7.13 -3.92
N THR A 154 9.23 -6.33 -4.93
CA THR A 154 7.82 -5.96 -5.13
C THR A 154 7.00 -7.16 -5.61
N GLN A 155 7.59 -8.09 -6.36
CA GLN A 155 6.94 -9.35 -6.71
C GLN A 155 6.70 -10.24 -5.48
N ASP A 156 7.66 -10.29 -4.56
CA ASP A 156 7.51 -11.04 -3.31
C ASP A 156 6.44 -10.44 -2.39
N TYR A 157 6.34 -9.11 -2.33
CA TYR A 157 5.20 -8.43 -1.69
C TYR A 157 3.86 -8.86 -2.29
N VAL A 158 3.73 -8.84 -3.63
CA VAL A 158 2.50 -9.27 -4.32
C VAL A 158 2.18 -10.75 -4.04
N LYS A 159 3.18 -11.64 -4.07
CA LYS A 159 2.99 -13.06 -3.72
C LYS A 159 2.51 -13.22 -2.28
N PHE A 160 3.08 -12.45 -1.36
CA PHE A 160 2.70 -12.48 0.05
C PHE A 160 1.25 -12.00 0.24
N TYR A 161 0.90 -10.84 -0.33
CA TYR A 161 -0.46 -10.32 -0.31
C TYR A 161 -1.47 -11.33 -0.90
N ASN A 162 -1.15 -11.98 -2.02
CA ASN A 162 -2.03 -12.97 -2.64
C ASN A 162 -2.31 -14.18 -1.75
N LYS A 163 -1.37 -14.56 -0.88
CA LYS A 163 -1.62 -15.60 0.13
C LYS A 163 -2.54 -15.07 1.24
N VAL A 164 -2.26 -13.88 1.74
CA VAL A 164 -3.02 -13.25 2.84
C VAL A 164 -4.46 -12.99 2.44
N LYS A 165 -4.70 -12.43 1.24
CA LYS A 165 -6.04 -12.05 0.77
C LYS A 165 -7.02 -13.23 0.63
N SER A 166 -6.50 -14.47 0.62
CA SER A 166 -7.33 -15.68 0.61
C SER A 166 -8.00 -15.97 1.95
N VAL A 167 -7.50 -15.36 3.04
CA VAL A 167 -7.96 -15.63 4.42
C VAL A 167 -8.27 -14.36 5.23
N VAL A 168 -7.74 -13.20 4.82
CA VAL A 168 -7.95 -11.89 5.43
C VAL A 168 -8.40 -10.90 4.35
N LYS A 169 -9.50 -10.20 4.57
CA LYS A 169 -9.89 -9.04 3.77
C LYS A 169 -8.99 -7.85 4.17
N VAL A 170 -8.21 -7.34 3.22
CA VAL A 170 -7.31 -6.21 3.47
C VAL A 170 -7.84 -5.00 2.73
N ASN A 171 -8.28 -3.99 3.49
CA ASN A 171 -8.68 -2.70 2.97
C ASN A 171 -7.47 -1.76 2.96
N PHE A 172 -7.37 -0.95 1.93
CA PHE A 172 -6.27 -0.01 1.73
C PHE A 172 -6.83 1.41 1.76
N VAL A 173 -6.30 2.24 2.66
CA VAL A 173 -6.72 3.63 2.77
C VAL A 173 -5.51 4.53 2.69
N LYS A 174 -5.41 5.25 1.58
CA LYS A 174 -4.33 6.19 1.40
C LYS A 174 -4.58 7.48 2.18
N VAL A 175 -3.64 7.84 3.03
CA VAL A 175 -3.61 9.13 3.73
C VAL A 175 -2.63 10.07 3.05
N LYS A 176 -2.86 11.37 3.23
CA LYS A 176 -1.85 12.36 2.88
C LYS A 176 -0.81 12.38 4.00
N ALA A 177 0.47 12.32 3.65
CA ALA A 177 1.54 12.55 4.61
C ALA A 177 1.37 13.91 5.30
N HIS A 178 1.64 13.96 6.61
CA HIS A 178 1.66 15.19 7.43
C HIS A 178 0.35 15.98 7.51
N THR A 179 -0.80 15.30 7.60
CA THR A 179 -2.11 15.95 7.83
C THR A 179 -2.46 16.22 9.30
N GLY A 180 -1.52 16.05 10.24
CA GLY A 180 -1.80 16.18 11.67
C GLY A 180 -2.61 15.01 12.25
N VAL A 181 -2.69 13.89 11.53
CA VAL A 181 -3.23 12.64 12.07
C VAL A 181 -2.17 12.05 13.01
N GLU A 182 -2.48 12.06 14.32
CA GLU A 182 -1.55 11.65 15.39
C GLU A 182 -0.83 10.33 15.09
N LEU A 183 -1.58 9.30 14.67
CA LEU A 183 -1.01 7.98 14.39
C LEU A 183 -0.03 7.97 13.21
N ASN A 184 -0.23 8.84 12.22
CA ASN A 184 0.69 8.97 11.08
C ASN A 184 2.02 9.57 11.53
N GLU A 185 2.00 10.52 12.47
CA GLU A 185 3.22 11.09 13.03
C GLU A 185 3.96 10.09 13.93
N VAL A 186 3.23 9.24 14.65
CA VAL A 186 3.82 8.15 15.44
C VAL A 186 4.57 7.16 14.54
N VAL A 187 3.99 6.70 13.43
CA VAL A 187 4.67 5.73 12.55
C VAL A 187 5.89 6.30 11.84
N ASP A 188 5.87 7.57 11.41
CA ASP A 188 7.04 8.27 10.86
C ASP A 188 8.18 8.31 11.87
N LYS A 189 7.87 8.65 13.13
CA LYS A 189 8.84 8.65 14.22
C LYS A 189 9.38 7.25 14.48
N LEU A 190 8.51 6.23 14.56
CA LEU A 190 8.93 4.84 14.78
C LEU A 190 9.89 4.36 13.69
N ALA A 191 9.62 4.67 12.43
CA ALA A 191 10.48 4.29 11.30
C ALA A 191 11.87 4.96 11.39
N LYS A 192 11.92 6.25 11.77
CA LYS A 192 13.19 6.98 11.99
C LYS A 192 13.96 6.45 13.21
N ASP A 193 13.25 6.18 14.30
CA ASP A 193 13.84 5.64 15.52
C ASP A 193 14.43 4.24 15.27
N ALA A 194 13.77 3.40 14.46
CA ALA A 194 14.29 2.09 14.07
C ALA A 194 15.66 2.19 13.36
N ILE A 195 15.79 3.14 12.43
CA ILE A 195 17.06 3.42 11.76
C ILE A 195 18.11 3.88 12.78
N ALA A 196 17.75 4.80 13.68
CA ALA A 196 18.67 5.33 14.68
C ALA A 196 19.19 4.26 15.65
N GLU A 197 18.34 3.31 16.04
CA GLU A 197 18.72 2.17 16.88
C GLU A 197 19.60 1.17 16.13
N PHE A 198 19.21 0.80 14.90
CA PHE A 198 19.99 -0.12 14.07
C PHE A 198 21.42 0.37 13.81
N LYS A 199 21.62 1.69 13.75
CA LYS A 199 22.96 2.30 13.63
C LYS A 199 23.83 2.16 14.88
N LYS A 200 23.22 2.08 16.07
CA LYS A 200 23.94 1.95 17.35
C LYS A 200 24.36 0.51 17.64
N GLU A 201 23.67 -0.45 17.05
CA GLU A 201 23.94 -1.88 17.22
C GLU A 201 24.97 -2.44 16.23
N LYS A 202 25.45 -1.60 15.29
CA LYS A 202 26.53 -1.90 14.35
C LYS A 202 27.86 -1.30 14.81
#